data_AF-A0A6C0C9V3-F1
#
_entry.id   AF-A0A6C0C9V3-F1
#
_cell.length_a   1.000
_cell.length_b   1.000
_cell.length_c   1.000
_cell.angle_alpha   90.00
_cell.angle_beta   90.00
_cell.angle_gamma   90.00
#
_symmetry.space_group_name_H-M   'P 1'
#
loop_
_entity.id
_entity.type
_entity.pdbx_description
1 polymer ?
#
loop_
_entity_poly.entity_id
_entity_poly.type
_entity_poly.pdbx_seq_one_letter_code
_entity_poly.pdbx_strand_id
1 'polypeptide(L)'
;MEKKASTPDIVLIANSLKRVNDKTTQIVMDIAKQVSRQEVVSLFNQAALDFFQTVLKITQSMGQEREYGIKGYLSLFETAIGINKSMPIDQFTMSILEHAAEIYAEDEDKFLNMDIPDTEIKSGNEFNVIKSGKIKNLWKTGSPENKELVKEKVITLTTWCHVFFIQKIMELHK
;
A
#
# COMPACT_ATOMS: atom_id res chain seq x y z
N MET A 1 -6.96 -19.45 7.73
CA MET A 1 -8.01 -18.69 8.46
C MET A 1 -8.00 -17.27 7.94
N GLU A 2 -8.98 -16.90 7.13
CA GLU A 2 -9.19 -15.49 6.78
C GLU A 2 -9.66 -14.75 8.03
N LYS A 3 -8.84 -13.85 8.58
CA LYS A 3 -9.35 -12.86 9.53
C LYS A 3 -10.25 -11.92 8.73
N LYS A 4 -11.56 -12.09 8.85
CA LYS A 4 -12.52 -11.05 8.44
C LYS A 4 -12.14 -9.78 9.20
N ALA A 5 -11.99 -8.67 8.47
CA ALA A 5 -11.78 -7.35 9.05
C ALA A 5 -12.81 -7.10 10.16
N SER A 6 -12.36 -6.58 11.30
CA SER A 6 -13.27 -6.26 12.38
C SER A 6 -14.07 -5.01 12.01
N THR A 7 -15.33 -4.90 12.44
CA THR A 7 -16.17 -3.70 12.21
C THR A 7 -15.47 -2.36 12.55
N PRO A 8 -14.63 -2.28 13.61
CA PRO A 8 -13.78 -1.11 13.88
C PRO A 8 -12.87 -0.68 12.72
N ASP A 9 -12.26 -1.63 11.99
CA ASP A 9 -11.28 -1.34 10.93
C ASP A 9 -11.94 -0.64 9.73
N ILE A 10 -13.17 -1.06 9.39
CA ILE A 10 -13.94 -0.48 8.29
C ILE A 10 -14.39 0.95 8.62
N VAL A 11 -14.75 1.22 9.89
CA VAL A 11 -15.16 2.56 10.34
C VAL A 11 -13.98 3.54 10.27
N LEU A 12 -12.78 3.11 10.66
CA LEU A 12 -11.55 3.92 10.55
C LEU A 12 -11.25 4.27 9.09
N ILE A 13 -11.29 3.28 8.19
CA ILE A 13 -11.11 3.50 6.76
C ILE A 13 -12.15 4.49 6.24
N ALA A 14 -13.44 4.27 6.51
CA ALA A 14 -14.50 5.16 6.04
C ALA A 14 -14.33 6.60 6.53
N ASN A 15 -13.91 6.80 7.78
CA ASN A 15 -13.63 8.12 8.32
C ASN A 15 -12.40 8.78 7.68
N SER A 16 -11.36 8.00 7.36
CA SER A 16 -10.20 8.51 6.64
C SER A 16 -10.56 8.93 5.22
N LEU A 17 -11.31 8.10 4.49
CA LEU A 17 -11.74 8.40 3.12
C LEU A 17 -12.63 9.65 3.02
N LYS A 18 -13.44 9.96 4.05
CA LYS A 18 -14.20 11.23 4.12
C LYS A 18 -13.33 12.48 4.17
N ARG A 19 -12.06 12.36 4.57
CA ARG A 19 -11.11 13.49 4.64
C ARG A 19 -10.29 13.64 3.35
N VAL A 20 -10.37 12.67 2.43
CA VAL A 20 -9.76 12.79 1.10
C VAL A 20 -10.50 13.87 0.32
N ASN A 21 -9.77 14.77 -0.33
CA ASN A 21 -10.39 15.87 -1.06
C ASN A 21 -11.31 15.36 -2.19
N ASP A 22 -12.33 16.16 -2.52
CA ASP A 22 -13.38 15.76 -3.46
C ASP A 22 -12.86 15.43 -4.86
N LYS A 23 -11.82 16.15 -5.31
CA LYS A 23 -11.22 15.92 -6.63
C LYS A 23 -10.59 14.53 -6.72
N THR A 24 -9.78 14.14 -5.74
CA THR A 24 -9.17 12.82 -5.66
C THR A 24 -10.23 11.73 -5.53
N THR A 25 -11.24 11.95 -4.68
CA THR A 25 -12.37 11.03 -4.52
C THR A 25 -13.11 10.81 -5.84
N GLN A 26 -13.39 11.88 -6.59
CA GLN A 26 -14.06 11.78 -7.88
C GLN A 26 -13.23 10.99 -8.91
N ILE A 27 -11.92 11.26 -9.00
CA ILE A 27 -11.01 10.51 -9.88
C ILE A 27 -11.03 9.01 -9.55
N VAL A 28 -10.92 8.66 -8.26
CA VAL A 28 -10.97 7.25 -7.80
C VAL A 28 -12.31 6.61 -8.15
N MET A 29 -13.42 7.32 -7.93
CA MET A 29 -14.76 6.83 -8.27
C MET A 29 -14.94 6.59 -9.76
N ASP A 30 -14.39 7.45 -10.61
CA ASP A 30 -14.48 7.31 -12.06
C ASP A 30 -13.65 6.13 -12.56
N ILE A 31 -12.43 5.94 -12.01
CA ILE A 31 -11.61 4.75 -12.29
C ILE A 31 -12.35 3.48 -11.85
N ALA A 32 -12.93 3.47 -10.64
CA ALA A 32 -13.64 2.31 -10.11
C ALA A 32 -14.84 1.86 -10.97
N LYS A 33 -15.46 2.78 -11.71
CA LYS A 33 -16.57 2.48 -12.63
C LYS A 33 -16.10 1.97 -13.99
N GLN A 34 -14.90 2.37 -14.43
CA GLN A 34 -14.40 2.10 -15.79
C GLN A 34 -13.49 0.87 -15.85
N VAL A 35 -12.72 0.61 -14.80
CA VAL A 35 -11.69 -0.45 -14.78
C VAL A 35 -12.27 -1.70 -14.14
N SER A 36 -12.03 -2.87 -14.75
CA SER A 36 -12.50 -4.13 -14.17
C SER A 36 -11.77 -4.49 -12.88
N ARG A 37 -12.40 -5.24 -11.96
CA ARG A 37 -11.73 -5.67 -10.72
C ARG A 37 -10.44 -6.47 -10.99
N GLN A 38 -10.46 -7.35 -12.00
CA GLN A 38 -9.27 -8.15 -12.35
C GLN A 38 -8.11 -7.27 -12.81
N GLU A 39 -8.43 -6.20 -13.54
CA GLU A 39 -7.45 -5.23 -14.00
C GLU A 39 -6.90 -4.39 -12.83
N VAL A 40 -7.75 -3.94 -11.91
CA VAL A 40 -7.31 -3.27 -10.67
C VAL A 40 -6.34 -4.16 -9.87
N VAL A 41 -6.65 -5.44 -9.69
CA VAL A 41 -5.77 -6.42 -9.02
C VAL A 41 -4.43 -6.54 -9.76
N SER A 42 -4.46 -6.63 -11.09
CA SER A 42 -3.24 -6.75 -11.90
C SER A 42 -2.36 -5.49 -11.81
N LEU A 43 -2.98 -4.31 -11.91
CA LEU A 43 -2.29 -3.02 -11.84
C LEU A 43 -1.68 -2.78 -10.45
N PHE A 44 -2.39 -3.15 -9.38
CA PHE A 44 -1.85 -3.11 -8.03
C PHE A 44 -0.62 -4.02 -7.89
N ASN A 45 -0.73 -5.28 -8.34
CA ASN A 45 0.37 -6.23 -8.22
C ASN A 45 1.61 -5.76 -8.98
N GLN A 46 1.45 -5.20 -10.19
CA GLN A 46 2.56 -4.60 -10.92
C GLN A 46 3.15 -3.40 -10.19
N ALA A 47 2.32 -2.48 -9.70
CA ALA A 47 2.78 -1.31 -8.95
C ALA A 47 3.55 -1.71 -7.68
N ALA A 48 3.16 -2.81 -7.02
CA ALA A 48 3.84 -3.33 -5.85
C ALA A 48 5.19 -3.95 -6.20
N LEU A 49 5.28 -4.72 -7.29
CA LEU A 49 6.56 -5.23 -7.80
C LEU A 49 7.52 -4.07 -8.14
N ASP A 50 7.02 -3.04 -8.81
CA ASP A 50 7.80 -1.85 -9.13
C ASP A 50 8.28 -1.14 -7.85
N PHE A 51 7.43 -1.04 -6.83
CA PHE A 51 7.80 -0.50 -5.52
C PHE A 51 8.96 -1.29 -4.91
N PHE A 52 8.85 -2.62 -4.83
CA PHE A 52 9.92 -3.47 -4.30
C PHE A 52 11.23 -3.31 -5.07
N GLN A 53 11.17 -3.22 -6.40
CA GLN A 53 12.35 -3.01 -7.24
C GLN A 53 12.98 -1.63 -7.00
N THR A 54 12.17 -0.58 -6.85
CA THR A 54 12.65 0.77 -6.51
C THR A 54 13.37 0.75 -5.15
N VAL A 55 12.72 0.22 -4.11
CA VAL A 55 13.31 0.13 -2.77
C VAL A 55 14.59 -0.71 -2.79
N LEU A 56 14.60 -1.83 -3.52
CA LEU A 56 15.80 -2.66 -3.66
C LEU A 56 16.95 -1.85 -4.27
N LYS A 57 16.73 -1.14 -5.38
CA LYS A 57 17.74 -0.29 -6.03
C LYS A 57 18.28 0.79 -5.08
N ILE A 58 17.39 1.44 -4.32
CA ILE A 58 17.79 2.46 -3.32
C ILE A 58 18.68 1.82 -2.24
N THR A 59 18.26 0.70 -1.66
CA THR A 59 19.04 0.03 -0.61
C THR A 59 20.38 -0.50 -1.12
N GLN A 60 20.47 -0.86 -2.41
CA GLN A 60 21.72 -1.25 -3.05
C GLN A 60 22.66 -0.07 -3.26
N SER A 61 22.17 1.08 -3.73
CA SER A 61 23.01 2.28 -3.90
C SER A 61 23.54 2.81 -2.57
N MET A 62 22.82 2.58 -1.48
CA MET A 62 23.26 2.87 -0.11
C MET A 62 24.22 1.82 0.48
N GLY A 63 24.41 0.68 -0.17
CA GLY A 63 25.21 -0.43 0.36
C GLY A 63 24.56 -1.19 1.53
N GLN A 64 23.25 -1.03 1.74
CA GLN A 64 22.51 -1.59 2.89
C GLN A 64 21.52 -2.71 2.50
N GLU A 65 21.64 -3.30 1.31
CA GLU A 65 20.70 -4.31 0.79
C GLU A 65 20.39 -5.45 1.79
N ARG A 66 21.41 -5.91 2.53
CA ARG A 66 21.31 -7.04 3.47
C ARG A 66 20.56 -6.66 4.74
N GLU A 67 20.78 -5.43 5.21
CA GLU A 67 20.13 -4.89 6.40
C GLU A 67 18.63 -4.75 6.15
N TYR A 68 18.27 -4.18 5.00
CA TYR A 68 16.87 -3.97 4.64
C TYR A 68 16.16 -5.27 4.22
N GLY A 69 16.87 -6.23 3.60
CA GLY A 69 16.31 -7.55 3.27
C GLY A 69 15.19 -7.55 2.23
N ILE A 70 15.10 -6.48 1.42
CA ILE A 70 13.99 -6.23 0.47
C ILE A 70 13.79 -7.37 -0.52
N LYS A 71 14.87 -8.02 -0.96
CA LYS A 71 14.81 -9.17 -1.87
C LYS A 71 14.00 -10.34 -1.29
N GLY A 72 14.09 -10.57 0.02
CA GLY A 72 13.29 -11.58 0.70
C GLY A 72 11.80 -11.24 0.68
N TYR A 73 11.46 -9.97 0.94
CA TYR A 73 10.07 -9.50 0.89
C TYR A 73 9.47 -9.58 -0.51
N LEU A 74 10.25 -9.22 -1.54
CA LEU A 74 9.85 -9.38 -2.94
C LEU A 74 9.53 -10.84 -3.26
N SER A 75 10.41 -11.78 -2.88
CA SER A 75 10.20 -13.21 -3.16
C SER A 75 8.94 -13.77 -2.48
N LEU A 76 8.65 -13.33 -1.25
CA LEU A 76 7.42 -13.72 -0.57
C LEU A 76 6.18 -13.13 -1.25
N PHE A 77 6.26 -11.87 -1.67
CA PHE A 77 5.19 -11.19 -2.40
C PHE A 77 4.87 -11.89 -3.73
N GLU A 78 5.89 -12.22 -4.53
CA GLU A 78 5.75 -12.96 -5.78
C GLU A 78 5.12 -14.34 -5.56
N THR A 79 5.56 -15.05 -4.51
CA THR A 79 4.99 -16.35 -4.12
C THR A 79 3.49 -16.22 -3.82
N ALA A 80 3.11 -15.18 -3.07
CA ALA A 80 1.73 -15.01 -2.68
C ALA A 80 0.82 -14.60 -3.85
N ILE A 81 1.31 -13.80 -4.80
CA ILE A 81 0.60 -13.55 -6.07
C ILE A 81 0.36 -14.86 -6.82
N GLY A 82 1.35 -15.76 -6.84
CA GLY A 82 1.24 -17.08 -7.48
C GLY A 82 0.14 -17.96 -6.88
N ILE A 83 -0.11 -17.83 -5.57
CA ILE A 83 -1.15 -18.58 -4.85
C ILE A 83 -2.52 -17.93 -5.02
N ASN A 84 -2.63 -16.63 -4.76
CA ASN A 84 -3.87 -15.86 -4.87
C ASN A 84 -3.56 -14.41 -5.26
N LYS A 85 -3.86 -14.06 -6.51
CA LYS A 85 -3.59 -12.74 -7.08
C LYS A 85 -4.28 -11.58 -6.36
N SER A 86 -5.42 -11.81 -5.70
CA SER A 86 -6.21 -10.75 -5.04
C SER A 86 -5.83 -10.57 -3.56
N MET A 87 -5.20 -11.58 -2.95
CA MET A 87 -4.80 -11.52 -1.54
C MET A 87 -3.92 -10.30 -1.20
N PRO A 88 -2.92 -9.91 -2.03
CA PRO A 88 -2.09 -8.75 -1.76
C PRO A 88 -2.89 -7.46 -1.62
N ILE A 89 -3.76 -7.15 -2.59
CA ILE A 89 -4.53 -5.91 -2.58
C ILE A 89 -5.58 -5.91 -1.47
N ASP A 90 -6.23 -7.05 -1.18
CA ASP A 90 -7.19 -7.16 -0.07
C ASP A 90 -6.52 -6.83 1.27
N GLN A 91 -5.35 -7.41 1.55
CA GLN A 91 -4.63 -7.16 2.80
C GLN A 91 -4.05 -5.74 2.86
N PHE A 92 -3.44 -5.27 1.77
CA PHE A 92 -2.85 -3.94 1.73
C PHE A 92 -3.91 -2.84 1.90
N THR A 93 -5.09 -3.02 1.31
CA THR A 93 -6.22 -2.10 1.43
C THR A 93 -6.58 -1.85 2.89
N MET A 94 -6.70 -2.91 3.68
CA MET A 94 -7.03 -2.81 5.10
C MET A 94 -5.94 -2.10 5.91
N SER A 95 -4.69 -2.19 5.45
CA SER A 95 -3.55 -1.60 6.11
C SER A 95 -3.30 -0.14 5.74
N ILE A 96 -3.57 0.27 4.50
CA ILE A 96 -3.15 1.59 4.02
C ILE A 96 -4.26 2.63 4.04
N LEU A 97 -5.53 2.21 3.83
CA LEU A 97 -6.61 3.17 3.61
C LEU A 97 -7.03 3.95 4.85
N GLU A 98 -6.72 3.46 6.05
CA GLU A 98 -6.90 4.23 7.28
C GLU A 98 -6.09 5.54 7.28
N HIS A 99 -5.09 5.65 6.39
CA HIS A 99 -4.22 6.82 6.24
C HIS A 99 -4.29 7.48 4.87
N ALA A 100 -5.27 7.13 4.03
CA ALA A 100 -5.34 7.62 2.66
C ALA A 100 -5.34 9.15 2.55
N ALA A 101 -6.04 9.85 3.46
CA ALA A 101 -6.11 11.31 3.45
C ALA A 101 -4.73 11.96 3.63
N GLU A 102 -3.95 11.47 4.59
CA GLU A 102 -2.58 11.92 4.84
C GLU A 102 -1.65 11.62 3.66
N ILE A 103 -1.76 10.42 3.07
CA ILE A 103 -0.95 10.01 1.92
C ILE A 103 -1.21 10.92 0.71
N TYR A 104 -2.48 11.21 0.41
CA TYR A 104 -2.84 12.10 -0.71
C TYR A 104 -2.54 13.58 -0.44
N ALA A 105 -2.50 13.99 0.82
CA ALA A 105 -2.07 15.34 1.20
C ALA A 105 -0.55 15.51 1.18
N GLU A 106 0.20 14.43 0.93
CA GLU A 106 1.67 14.40 0.98
C GLU A 106 2.19 14.93 2.33
N ASP A 107 1.45 14.68 3.41
CA ASP A 107 1.82 15.08 4.77
C ASP A 107 2.99 14.22 5.23
N GLU A 108 4.21 14.66 4.90
CA GLU A 108 5.44 13.95 5.20
C GLU A 108 5.58 13.65 6.69
N ASP A 109 5.19 14.55 7.58
CA ASP A 109 5.31 14.37 9.03
C ASP A 109 4.41 13.25 9.52
N LYS A 110 3.19 13.15 8.98
CA LYS A 110 2.31 12.03 9.29
C LYS A 110 2.70 10.78 8.56
N PHE A 111 3.27 10.85 7.36
CA PHE A 111 3.73 9.70 6.56
C PHE A 111 5.03 9.06 7.12
N LEU A 112 5.93 9.88 7.66
CA LEU A 112 7.18 9.49 8.32
C LEU A 112 7.00 8.98 9.75
N ASN A 113 6.00 9.54 10.43
CA ASN A 113 5.66 9.23 11.81
C ASN A 113 4.28 8.60 11.90
N MET A 114 3.80 7.94 10.83
CA MET A 114 2.55 7.18 10.92
C MET A 114 2.73 6.23 12.10
N ASP A 115 1.87 6.35 13.11
CA ASP A 115 1.79 5.41 14.22
C ASP A 115 1.18 4.09 13.74
N ILE A 116 1.77 3.57 12.68
CA ILE A 116 1.54 2.24 12.16
C ILE A 116 2.41 1.33 13.03
N PRO A 117 1.83 0.35 13.73
CA PRO A 117 2.62 -0.61 14.49
C PRO A 117 3.68 -1.25 13.60
N ASP A 118 4.94 -1.19 14.03
CA ASP A 118 6.03 -1.85 13.32
C ASP A 118 5.69 -3.34 13.21
N THR A 119 5.56 -3.79 11.97
CA THR A 119 5.19 -5.17 11.70
C THR A 119 6.44 -5.95 11.33
N GLU A 120 6.79 -6.95 12.13
CA GLU A 120 7.78 -7.94 11.73
C GLU A 120 7.19 -8.73 10.56
N ILE A 121 7.85 -8.63 9.40
CA ILE A 121 7.40 -9.29 8.17
C ILE A 121 7.72 -10.79 8.26
N LYS A 122 6.68 -11.61 8.18
CA LYS A 122 6.67 -13.07 8.28
C LYS A 122 5.70 -13.65 7.25
N SER A 123 5.72 -14.97 7.10
CA SER A 123 4.78 -15.61 6.20
C SER A 123 3.32 -15.31 6.60
N GLY A 124 2.52 -14.77 5.67
CA GLY A 124 1.13 -14.37 5.85
C GLY A 124 0.87 -12.89 6.18
N ASN A 125 1.90 -12.03 6.30
CA ASN A 125 1.73 -10.57 6.46
C ASN A 125 2.69 -9.74 5.58
N GLU A 126 3.23 -10.33 4.53
CA GLU A 126 4.33 -9.81 3.70
C GLU A 126 3.97 -8.52 2.96
N PHE A 127 2.68 -8.30 2.78
CA PHE A 127 2.11 -7.12 2.16
C PHE A 127 2.21 -5.89 3.06
N ASN A 128 2.47 -6.06 4.36
CA ASN A 128 2.70 -4.94 5.29
C ASN A 128 4.13 -4.37 5.20
N VAL A 129 4.87 -4.62 4.12
CA VAL A 129 6.26 -4.13 3.97
C VAL A 129 6.38 -2.62 4.20
N ILE A 130 5.40 -1.85 3.75
CA ILE A 130 5.34 -0.39 3.95
C ILE A 130 5.23 -0.01 5.44
N LYS A 131 4.66 -0.91 6.25
CA LYS A 131 4.51 -0.79 7.70
C LYS A 131 5.77 -1.24 8.46
N SER A 132 6.76 -1.82 7.78
CA SER A 132 7.97 -2.29 8.43
C SER A 132 8.87 -1.12 8.87
N GLY A 133 9.45 -1.23 10.06
CA GLY A 133 10.44 -0.26 10.56
C GLY A 133 11.61 -0.05 9.61
N LYS A 134 11.93 -1.07 8.80
CA LYS A 134 12.95 -0.98 7.76
C LYS A 134 12.56 0.02 6.67
N ILE A 135 11.37 -0.08 6.08
CA ILE A 135 10.95 0.90 5.06
C ILE A 135 10.80 2.31 5.65
N LYS A 136 10.29 2.42 6.88
CA LYS A 136 10.24 3.71 7.59
C LYS A 136 11.62 4.31 7.81
N ASN A 137 12.61 3.49 8.17
CA ASN A 137 13.99 3.94 8.31
C ASN A 137 14.58 4.39 6.96
N LEU A 138 14.30 3.66 5.87
CA LEU A 138 14.73 4.05 4.53
C LEU A 138 14.26 5.45 4.18
N TRP A 139 13.02 5.76 4.55
CA TRP A 139 12.46 7.09 4.32
C TRP A 139 13.11 8.16 5.22
N LYS A 140 13.39 7.85 6.48
CA LYS A 140 14.05 8.80 7.40
C LYS A 140 15.46 9.14 6.90
N THR A 141 16.23 8.14 6.49
CA THR A 141 17.65 8.29 6.15
C THR A 141 17.93 8.46 4.65
N GLY A 142 16.91 8.31 3.78
CA GLY A 142 17.05 8.44 2.34
C GLY A 142 17.35 9.87 1.88
N SER A 143 17.93 10.03 0.68
CA SER A 143 18.05 11.33 0.02
C SER A 143 16.67 11.87 -0.38
N PRO A 144 16.51 13.20 -0.55
CA PRO A 144 15.26 13.77 -1.02
C PRO A 144 14.71 13.11 -2.29
N GLU A 145 15.57 12.80 -3.28
CA GLU A 145 15.11 12.14 -4.52
C GLU A 145 14.58 10.72 -4.25
N ASN A 146 15.25 9.96 -3.38
CA ASN A 146 14.81 8.62 -3.02
C ASN A 146 13.48 8.64 -2.26
N LYS A 147 13.29 9.62 -1.37
CA LYS A 147 12.02 9.80 -0.65
C LYS A 147 10.88 10.09 -1.63
N GLU A 148 11.10 11.00 -2.59
CA GLU A 148 10.13 11.32 -3.62
C GLU A 148 9.72 10.09 -4.44
N LEU A 149 10.69 9.30 -4.90
CA LEU A 149 10.42 8.08 -5.66
C LEU A 149 9.59 7.06 -4.87
N VAL A 150 9.88 6.87 -3.58
CA VAL A 150 9.10 5.96 -2.74
C VAL A 150 7.70 6.56 -2.50
N LYS A 151 7.56 7.88 -2.34
CA LYS A 151 6.29 8.59 -2.16
C LYS A 151 5.34 8.34 -3.31
N GLU A 152 5.79 8.59 -4.54
CA GLU A 152 5.00 8.40 -5.75
C GLU A 152 4.47 6.96 -5.85
N LYS A 153 5.32 5.98 -5.52
CA LYS A 153 4.93 4.56 -5.52
C LYS A 153 3.87 4.25 -4.47
N VAL A 154 3.98 4.83 -3.28
CA VAL A 154 2.99 4.62 -2.21
C VAL A 154 1.65 5.28 -2.54
N ILE A 155 1.66 6.49 -3.10
CA ILE A 155 0.43 7.15 -3.58
C ILE A 155 -0.25 6.27 -4.64
N THR A 156 0.53 5.71 -5.56
CA THR A 156 0.02 4.79 -6.60
C THR A 156 -0.63 3.55 -5.98
N LEU A 157 0.05 2.87 -5.05
CA LEU A 157 -0.49 1.70 -4.34
C LEU A 157 -1.78 2.03 -3.58
N THR A 158 -1.78 3.16 -2.88
CA THR A 158 -2.94 3.66 -2.12
C THR A 158 -4.12 3.91 -3.04
N THR A 159 -3.88 4.45 -4.23
CA THR A 159 -4.91 4.70 -5.24
C THR A 159 -5.57 3.41 -5.71
N TRP A 160 -4.79 2.38 -6.04
CA TRP A 160 -5.37 1.10 -6.43
C TRP A 160 -6.15 0.42 -5.31
N CYS A 161 -5.67 0.50 -4.07
CA CYS A 161 -6.42 0.05 -2.90
C CYS A 161 -7.75 0.79 -2.72
N HIS A 162 -7.74 2.12 -2.90
CA HIS A 162 -8.94 2.93 -2.76
C HIS A 162 -9.97 2.58 -3.85
N VAL A 163 -9.54 2.46 -5.11
CA VAL A 163 -10.38 1.99 -6.22
C VAL A 163 -10.98 0.62 -5.90
N PHE A 164 -10.15 -0.34 -5.48
CA PHE A 164 -10.57 -1.68 -5.15
C PHE A 164 -11.60 -1.73 -4.01
N PHE A 165 -11.39 -0.93 -2.97
CA PHE A 165 -12.31 -0.81 -1.84
C PHE A 165 -13.67 -0.25 -2.25
N ILE A 166 -13.69 0.80 -3.08
CA ILE A 166 -14.92 1.36 -3.64
C ILE A 166 -15.70 0.30 -4.44
N GLN A 167 -15.02 -0.46 -5.31
CA GLN A 167 -15.67 -1.54 -6.07
C GLN A 167 -16.30 -2.59 -5.14
N LYS A 168 -15.61 -2.93 -4.04
CA LYS A 168 -16.11 -3.86 -3.01
C LYS A 168 -17.37 -3.32 -2.32
N ILE A 169 -17.41 -2.03 -1.99
CA ILE A 169 -18.61 -1.39 -1.43
C ILE A 169 -19.76 -1.38 -2.44
N MET A 170 -19.50 -1.01 -3.69
CA MET A 170 -20.53 -0.92 -4.74
C MET A 170 -21.20 -2.27 -4.99
N GLU A 171 -20.46 -3.38 -4.92
CA GLU A 171 -21.02 -4.73 -5.06
C GLU A 171 -21.89 -5.16 -3.88
N LEU A 172 -21.62 -4.69 -2.66
CA LEU A 172 -22.43 -5.00 -1.47
C LEU A 172 -23.80 -4.31 -1.49
N HIS A 173 -23.99 -3.30 -2.34
CA HIS A 173 -25.23 -2.52 -2.47
C HIS A 173 -25.97 -2.82 -3.78
N LYS A 174 -25.59 -3.89 -4.50
CA LYS A 174 -26.34 -4.46 -5.62
C LYS A 174 -27.21 -5.61 -5.14
#